data_AF-A0A822H132-F1
#
_entry.id   AF-A0A822H132-F1
#
_cell.length_a   1.000
_cell.length_b   1.000
_cell.length_c   1.000
_cell.angle_alpha   90.00
_cell.angle_beta   90.00
_cell.angle_gamma   90.00
#
_symmetry.space_group_name_H-M   'P 1'
#
loop_
_entity.id
_entity.type
_entity.pdbx_description
1 polymer ?
#
loop_
_entity_poly.entity_id
_entity_poly.type
_entity_poly.pdbx_seq_one_letter_code
_entity_poly.pdbx_strand_id
1 'polypeptide(L)'
;MKRKYNIDMDVSRLFIYYNSRRIDFQHSILTDTGATLTTSAKAVRKYGACDEKFWPYDISLVNKRPTPNAYRAAHRFTARPVKIPINLPSIKASLANGLPIAI
;
A
#
# COMPACT_ATOMS: atom_id res chain seq x y z
N MET A 1 -18.36 -3.44 5.81
CA MET A 1 -17.16 -2.82 5.19
C MET A 1 -17.48 -2.52 3.72
N LYS A 2 -17.45 -1.25 3.29
CA LYS A 2 -17.77 -0.92 1.89
C LYS A 2 -16.54 -1.18 1.01
N ARG A 3 -16.54 -2.29 0.26
CA ARG A 3 -15.46 -2.64 -0.68
C ARG A 3 -15.76 -2.02 -2.04
N LYS A 4 -14.92 -1.09 -2.51
CA LYS A 4 -15.13 -0.38 -3.79
C LYS A 4 -15.21 -1.32 -5.00
N TYR A 5 -14.38 -2.35 -5.04
CA TYR A 5 -14.25 -3.23 -6.19
C TYR A 5 -15.00 -4.56 -6.04
N ASN A 6 -15.57 -4.84 -4.86
CA ASN A 6 -16.25 -6.10 -4.50
C ASN A 6 -15.55 -7.40 -4.97
N ILE A 7 -14.22 -7.37 -5.05
CA ILE A 7 -13.38 -8.52 -5.37
C ILE A 7 -12.51 -8.84 -4.16
N ASP A 8 -12.23 -10.13 -3.99
CA ASP A 8 -11.15 -10.58 -3.12
C ASP A 8 -9.86 -10.62 -3.94
N MET A 9 -8.79 -10.03 -3.41
CA MET A 9 -7.50 -9.93 -4.08
C MET A 9 -6.41 -10.12 -3.05
N ASP A 10 -5.50 -11.05 -3.32
CA ASP A 10 -4.26 -11.14 -2.57
C ASP A 10 -3.32 -10.04 -3.04
N VAL A 11 -3.08 -9.05 -2.18
CA VAL A 11 -2.37 -7.82 -2.55
C VAL A 11 -0.87 -7.99 -2.36
N SER A 12 -0.09 -7.59 -3.38
CA SER A 12 1.36 -7.59 -3.32
C SER A 12 1.93 -6.70 -2.23
N ARG A 13 2.31 -7.34 -1.12
CA ARG A 13 2.96 -6.68 0.03
C ARG A 13 4.33 -6.14 -0.37
N LEU A 14 5.11 -6.89 -1.16
CA LEU A 14 6.41 -6.41 -1.63
C LEU A 14 6.31 -5.24 -2.59
N PHE A 15 5.28 -5.17 -3.44
CA PHE A 15 5.07 -4.03 -4.33
C PHE A 15 4.82 -2.76 -3.52
N ILE A 16 3.92 -2.83 -2.52
CA ILE A 16 3.65 -1.69 -1.63
C ILE A 16 4.92 -1.35 -0.86
N TYR A 17 5.61 -2.34 -0.29
CA TYR A 17 6.80 -2.15 0.53
C TYR A 17 7.97 -1.51 -0.23
N TYR A 18 8.27 -1.98 -1.45
CA TYR A 18 9.27 -1.37 -2.32
C TYR A 18 8.95 0.09 -2.61
N ASN A 19 7.72 0.38 -3.04
CA ASN A 19 7.33 1.73 -3.42
C ASN A 19 7.28 2.68 -2.22
N SER A 20 6.96 2.18 -1.03
CA SER A 20 7.01 2.95 0.21
C SER A 20 8.44 3.40 0.51
N ARG A 21 9.40 2.47 0.46
CA ARG A 21 10.82 2.79 0.64
C ARG A 21 11.38 3.66 -0.47
N ARG A 22 10.93 3.51 -1.72
CA ARG A 22 11.32 4.44 -2.81
C ARG A 22 10.86 5.87 -2.58
N ILE A 23 9.75 6.09 -1.87
CA ILE A 23 9.32 7.44 -1.50
C ILE A 23 10.26 8.04 -0.45
N ASP A 24 10.74 7.23 0.50
CA ASP A 24 11.66 7.67 1.56
C ASP A 24 13.11 7.83 1.06
N PHE A 25 13.55 6.96 0.16
CA PHE A 25 14.93 6.87 -0.34
C PHE A 25 15.04 7.16 -1.85
N GLN A 26 14.50 8.29 -2.30
CA GLN A 26 14.37 8.63 -3.73
C GLN A 26 15.68 8.56 -4.53
N HIS A 27 16.82 8.86 -3.90
CA HIS A 27 18.14 8.92 -4.55
C HIS A 27 19.21 8.05 -3.88
N SER A 28 18.80 7.15 -2.98
CA SER A 28 19.72 6.28 -2.26
C SER A 28 19.55 4.82 -2.68
N ILE A 29 20.58 4.02 -2.38
CA ILE A 29 20.52 2.56 -2.47
C ILE A 29 19.39 2.09 -1.56
N LEU A 30 18.50 1.24 -2.09
CA LEU A 30 17.44 0.66 -1.28
C LEU A 30 18.01 -0.40 -0.36
N THR A 31 17.76 -0.25 0.92
CA THR A 31 18.02 -1.25 1.94
C THR A 31 16.72 -1.65 2.62
N ASP A 32 16.76 -2.77 3.33
CA ASP A 32 15.61 -3.27 4.07
C ASP A 32 15.55 -2.61 5.46
N THR A 33 14.95 -1.41 5.51
CA THR A 33 14.92 -0.55 6.72
C THR A 33 13.51 -0.29 7.24
N GLY A 34 12.53 -1.07 6.80
CA GLY A 34 11.12 -0.82 7.09
C GLY A 34 10.51 0.31 6.27
N ALA A 35 9.24 0.58 6.54
CA ALA A 35 8.48 1.68 5.95
C ALA A 35 7.44 2.18 6.96
N THR A 36 7.04 3.45 6.85
CA THR A 36 5.99 4.00 7.72
C THR A 36 4.61 3.74 7.10
N LEU A 37 3.57 3.74 7.94
CA LEU A 37 2.18 3.70 7.45
C LEU A 37 1.89 4.90 6.53
N THR A 38 2.47 6.07 6.83
CA THR A 38 2.30 7.26 5.99
C THR A 38 2.89 7.06 4.60
N THR A 39 4.06 6.44 4.48
CA THR A 39 4.75 6.25 3.19
C THR A 39 4.12 5.10 2.41
N SER A 40 3.63 4.08 3.10
CA SER A 40 2.78 3.03 2.54
C SER A 40 1.47 3.56 1.98
N ALA A 41 0.77 4.41 2.75
CA ALA A 41 -0.44 5.08 2.30
C ALA A 41 -0.19 5.98 1.06
N LYS A 42 0.92 6.72 1.06
CA LYS A 42 1.34 7.52 -0.11
C LYS A 42 1.66 6.64 -1.33
N ALA A 43 2.32 5.50 -1.13
CA ALA A 43 2.66 4.55 -2.20
C ALA A 43 1.39 3.97 -2.84
N VAL A 44 0.44 3.49 -2.05
CA VAL A 44 -0.85 2.97 -2.57
C VAL A 44 -1.65 4.05 -3.28
N ARG A 45 -1.62 5.30 -2.79
CA ARG A 45 -2.27 6.42 -3.48
C ARG A 45 -1.61 6.73 -4.84
N LYS A 46 -0.28 6.69 -4.92
CA LYS A 46 0.49 7.09 -6.10
C LYS A 46 0.59 5.99 -7.16
N TYR A 47 0.82 4.76 -6.73
CA TYR A 47 1.13 3.62 -7.60
C TYR A 47 0.03 2.56 -7.61
N GLY A 48 -0.91 2.62 -6.66
CA GLY A 48 -1.91 1.58 -6.45
C GLY A 48 -1.33 0.35 -5.77
N ALA A 49 -2.02 -0.77 -5.93
CA ALA A 49 -1.62 -2.08 -5.41
C ALA A 49 -1.95 -3.16 -6.44
N CYS A 50 -0.99 -4.00 -6.80
CA CYS A 50 -1.24 -5.15 -7.68
C CYS A 50 -1.54 -6.41 -6.88
N ASP A 51 -2.12 -7.40 -7.56
CA ASP A 51 -2.25 -8.77 -7.07
C ASP A 51 -0.86 -9.42 -6.91
N GLU A 52 -0.72 -10.30 -5.92
CA GLU A 52 0.49 -11.07 -5.58
C GLU A 52 1.07 -11.78 -6.82
N LYS A 53 0.23 -12.27 -7.74
CA LYS A 53 0.69 -12.93 -8.97
C LYS A 53 1.53 -12.04 -9.90
N PHE A 54 1.42 -10.72 -9.80
CA PHE A 54 2.22 -9.78 -10.60
C PHE A 54 3.55 -9.44 -9.94
N TRP A 55 3.62 -9.53 -8.62
CA TRP A 55 4.84 -9.26 -7.85
C TRP A 55 4.80 -10.06 -6.54
N PRO A 56 5.23 -11.33 -6.58
CA PRO A 56 5.07 -12.25 -5.46
C PRO A 56 6.00 -11.88 -4.31
N TYR A 57 5.65 -12.32 -3.10
CA TYR A 57 6.53 -12.28 -1.95
C TYR A 57 7.71 -13.26 -2.13
N ASP A 58 8.78 -12.75 -2.71
CA ASP A 58 10.10 -13.37 -2.74
C ASP A 58 11.11 -12.37 -2.16
N ILE A 59 11.79 -12.77 -1.09
CA ILE A 59 12.76 -11.93 -0.38
C ILE A 59 13.92 -11.49 -1.28
N SER A 60 14.26 -12.25 -2.33
CA SER A 60 15.25 -11.87 -3.33
C SER A 60 14.84 -10.63 -4.14
N LEU A 61 13.55 -10.30 -4.13
CA LEU A 61 12.96 -9.14 -4.80
C LEU A 61 12.81 -7.93 -3.90
N VAL A 62 13.14 -8.01 -2.60
CA VAL A 62 12.85 -6.96 -1.62
C VAL A 62 13.39 -5.60 -2.06
N ASN A 63 14.59 -5.53 -2.64
CA ASN A 63 15.20 -4.29 -3.12
C ASN A 63 15.11 -4.11 -4.65
N LYS A 64 14.50 -5.06 -5.36
CA LYS A 64 14.36 -5.01 -6.81
C LYS A 64 13.12 -4.22 -7.20
N ARG A 65 13.25 -3.43 -8.27
CA ARG A 65 12.14 -2.64 -8.79
C ARG A 65 11.07 -3.57 -9.39
N PRO A 66 9.78 -3.40 -9.03
CA PRO A 66 8.69 -4.12 -9.66
C PRO A 66 8.64 -3.93 -11.17
N THR A 67 8.17 -4.95 -11.89
CA THR A 67 8.07 -4.89 -13.35
C THR A 67 7.08 -3.81 -13.80
N PRO A 68 7.22 -3.27 -15.02
CA PRO A 68 6.22 -2.38 -15.61
C PRO A 68 4.81 -2.99 -15.62
N ASN A 69 4.71 -4.33 -15.74
CA ASN A 69 3.43 -5.02 -15.70
C ASN A 69 2.76 -4.94 -14.33
N ALA A 70 3.53 -5.10 -13.25
CA ALA A 70 3.03 -4.92 -11.88
C ALA A 70 2.50 -3.49 -11.66
N TYR A 71 3.21 -2.46 -12.13
CA TYR A 71 2.73 -1.08 -12.06
C TYR A 71 1.43 -0.87 -12.85
N ARG A 72 1.33 -1.38 -14.08
CA ARG A 72 0.09 -1.29 -14.88
C ARG A 72 -1.10 -1.96 -14.20
N ALA A 73 -0.89 -3.15 -13.63
CA ALA A 73 -1.93 -3.85 -12.86
C ALA A 73 -2.35 -3.06 -11.61
N ALA A 74 -1.38 -2.46 -10.92
CA ALA A 74 -1.60 -1.72 -9.68
C ALA A 74 -2.45 -0.46 -9.86
N HIS A 75 -2.30 0.27 -10.98
CA HIS A 75 -3.03 1.52 -11.23
C HIS A 75 -4.56 1.39 -11.17
N ARG A 76 -5.10 0.19 -11.35
CA ARG A 76 -6.55 -0.10 -11.23
C ARG A 76 -7.04 -0.03 -9.78
N PHE A 77 -6.15 -0.23 -8.81
CA PHE A 77 -6.47 -0.38 -7.38
C PHE A 77 -5.73 0.66 -6.55
N THR A 78 -6.17 1.92 -6.64
CA THR A 78 -5.69 3.02 -5.80
C THR A 78 -6.61 3.28 -4.62
N ALA A 79 -6.04 3.86 -3.55
CA ALA A 79 -6.77 4.31 -2.37
C ALA A 79 -6.53 5.80 -2.11
N ARG A 80 -7.49 6.43 -1.44
CA ARG A 80 -7.38 7.81 -0.92
C ARG A 80 -7.36 7.78 0.60
N PRO A 81 -6.20 7.49 1.21
CA PRO A 81 -6.07 7.42 2.66
C PRO A 81 -6.26 8.81 3.29
N VAL A 82 -6.92 8.84 4.44
CA VAL A 82 -7.20 10.04 5.24
C VAL A 82 -6.66 9.82 6.65
N LYS A 83 -6.03 10.85 7.23
CA LYS A 83 -5.64 10.82 8.64
C LYS A 83 -6.84 11.22 9.50
N ILE A 84 -7.08 10.47 10.56
CA ILE A 84 -8.10 10.78 11.56
C ILE A 84 -7.44 11.09 12.91
N PRO A 85 -8.07 11.89 13.79
CA PRO A 85 -7.59 12.06 15.16
C PRO A 85 -7.50 10.72 15.90
N ILE A 86 -6.46 10.55 16.72
CA ILE A 86 -6.25 9.34 17.54
C ILE A 86 -7.08 9.48 18.82
N ASN A 87 -8.40 9.38 18.68
CA ASN A 87 -9.32 9.36 19.80
C ASN A 87 -10.47 8.39 19.54
N LEU A 88 -11.06 7.88 20.62
CA LEU A 88 -12.09 6.87 20.56
C LEU A 88 -13.32 7.29 19.72
N PRO A 89 -13.83 8.55 19.81
CA PRO A 89 -14.94 9.00 18.96
C PRO A 89 -14.63 8.91 17.46
N SER A 90 -13.46 9.38 17.02
CA SER A 90 -13.08 9.40 15.60
C SER A 90 -12.90 8.00 15.04
N ILE A 91 -12.28 7.11 15.83
CA ILE A 91 -12.09 5.70 15.45
C ILE A 91 -13.45 5.00 15.31
N LYS A 92 -14.35 5.15 16.30
CA LYS A 92 -15.70 4.58 16.26
C LYS A 92 -16.49 5.09 15.05
N ALA A 93 -16.44 6.39 14.78
CA ALA A 93 -17.14 6.99 13.66
C ALA A 93 -16.67 6.44 12.30
N SER A 94 -15.34 6.29 12.10
CA SER A 94 -14.80 5.71 10.86
C SER A 94 -15.26 4.27 10.67
N LEU A 95 -15.15 3.45 11.72
CA LEU A 95 -15.57 2.04 11.67
C LEU A 95 -17.08 1.89 11.42
N ALA A 96 -17.91 2.70 12.08
CA ALA A 96 -19.37 2.73 11.87
C ALA A 96 -19.76 3.09 10.43
N ASN A 97 -18.98 3.96 9.77
CA ASN A 97 -19.16 4.29 8.35
C ASN A 97 -18.62 3.20 7.40
N GLY A 98 -18.10 2.09 7.94
CA GLY A 98 -17.55 0.98 7.17
C GLY A 98 -16.19 1.29 6.54
N LEU A 99 -15.49 2.31 7.04
CA LEU A 99 -14.15 2.71 6.62
C LEU A 99 -13.12 2.06 7.56
N PRO A 100 -12.29 1.12 7.07
CA PRO A 100 -11.27 0.47 7.89
C PRO A 100 -10.15 1.44 8.26
N ILE A 101 -9.46 1.15 9.37
CA ILE A 101 -8.35 1.95 9.90
C ILE A 101 -7.12 1.05 9.99
N ALA A 102 -5.95 1.60 9.68
CA ALA A 102 -4.66 1.01 10.01
C ALA A 102 -4.02 1.86 11.12
N ILE A 103 -3.48 1.20 12.14
CA ILE A 103 -2.84 1.81 13.31
C ILE A 103 -1.43 1.25 13.49
#